data_AF-A0A6J4Q0E0-F1
#
_entry.id   AF-A0A6J4Q0E0-F1
#
_cell.length_a   1.000
_cell.length_b   1.000
_cell.length_c   1.000
_cell.angle_alpha   90.00
_cell.angle_beta   90.00
_cell.angle_gamma   90.00
#
_symmetry.space_group_name_H-M   'P 1'
#
loop_
_entity.id
_entity.type
_entity.pdbx_description
1 polymer ?
#
loop_
_entity_poly.entity_id
_entity_poly.type
_entity_poly.pdbx_seq_one_letter_code
_entity_poly.pdbx_strand_id
1 'polypeptide(L)'
;MATGGDKPEAFKPRFAGDRATAPTPLEDESERAWQEFMQLSSVAPLASDPPAGEEQPAGAAVPQHRVEPSVEQTLALVRRDNRACPKAHRWQQLHELLTRAGLEAPFPVRAQDWKRTSALRKRLLVFEQIQWAAGAGALGAVHDFLAALPEEDWEHMG
;
A
#
# COMPACT_ATOMS: atom_id res chain seq x y z
N MET A 1 46.64 -28.18 -13.98
CA MET A 1 46.38 -27.63 -12.63
C MET A 1 47.01 -26.24 -12.57
N ALA A 2 46.22 -25.18 -12.56
CA ALA A 2 46.68 -23.81 -12.29
C ALA A 2 45.51 -23.06 -11.65
N THR A 3 45.60 -22.84 -10.34
CA THR A 3 44.66 -22.05 -9.54
C THR A 3 45.01 -20.58 -9.70
N GLY A 4 44.18 -19.82 -10.42
CA GLY A 4 44.26 -18.37 -10.48
C GLY A 4 43.66 -17.79 -9.19
N GLY A 5 44.51 -17.31 -8.30
CA GLY A 5 44.11 -16.57 -7.10
C GLY A 5 43.65 -15.17 -7.47
N ASP A 6 42.35 -14.92 -7.29
CA ASP A 6 41.75 -13.60 -7.40
C ASP A 6 42.25 -12.71 -6.26
N LYS A 7 42.88 -11.59 -6.63
CA LYS A 7 43.53 -10.65 -5.72
C LYS A 7 42.45 -9.70 -5.19
N PRO A 8 42.24 -9.55 -3.87
CA PRO A 8 41.20 -8.65 -3.38
C PRO A 8 41.55 -7.21 -3.78
N GLU A 9 40.69 -6.63 -4.62
CA GLU A 9 40.83 -5.27 -5.12
C GLU A 9 40.77 -4.28 -3.94
N ALA A 10 41.75 -3.38 -3.87
CA ALA A 10 41.89 -2.44 -2.77
C ALA A 10 40.69 -1.47 -2.71
N PHE A 11 40.05 -1.40 -1.54
CA PHE A 11 38.96 -0.47 -1.26
C PHE A 11 39.42 0.98 -1.46
N LYS A 12 38.91 1.62 -2.51
CA LYS A 12 39.11 3.05 -2.77
C LYS A 12 37.96 3.83 -2.14
N PRO A 13 38.21 4.74 -1.17
CA PRO A 13 37.15 5.58 -0.64
C PRO A 13 36.63 6.51 -1.75
N ARG A 14 35.31 6.50 -1.97
CA ARG A 14 34.64 7.39 -2.94
C ARG A 14 34.45 8.78 -2.32
N PHE A 15 34.77 9.82 -3.09
CA PHE A 15 34.57 11.22 -2.70
C PHE A 15 33.27 11.79 -3.30
N ALA A 16 32.75 12.84 -2.68
CA ALA A 16 31.54 13.53 -3.12
C ALA A 16 31.71 14.10 -4.54
N GLY A 17 30.97 13.56 -5.51
CA GLY A 17 31.06 13.87 -6.93
C GLY A 17 31.26 12.64 -7.83
N ASP A 18 31.65 11.50 -7.25
CA ASP A 18 31.70 10.22 -7.94
C ASP A 18 30.27 9.71 -8.15
N ARG A 19 29.78 9.72 -9.40
CA ARG A 19 28.54 9.01 -9.74
C ARG A 19 28.79 7.53 -9.46
N ALA A 20 28.29 7.05 -8.33
CA ALA A 20 28.28 5.63 -8.02
C ALA A 20 27.62 4.92 -9.21
N THR A 21 28.42 4.19 -9.99
CA THR A 21 27.90 3.21 -10.95
C THR A 21 26.97 2.32 -10.16
N ALA A 22 25.66 2.44 -10.42
CA ALA A 22 24.68 1.61 -9.78
C ALA A 22 25.09 0.15 -10.07
N PRO A 23 25.19 -0.71 -9.04
CA PRO A 23 25.47 -2.12 -9.29
C PRO A 23 24.41 -2.65 -10.24
N THR A 24 24.84 -3.32 -11.30
CA THR A 24 23.93 -3.94 -12.27
C THR A 24 23.03 -4.91 -11.51
N PRO A 25 21.70 -4.80 -11.61
CA PRO A 25 20.81 -5.74 -10.94
C PRO A 25 21.06 -7.12 -11.53
N LEU A 26 21.51 -8.06 -10.68
CA LEU A 26 21.58 -9.47 -11.03
C LEU A 26 20.23 -10.08 -10.64
N GLU A 27 19.41 -10.35 -11.64
CA GLU A 27 18.11 -11.01 -11.45
C GLU A 27 18.37 -12.51 -11.25
N ASP A 28 18.25 -12.96 -10.00
CA ASP A 28 18.33 -14.39 -9.64
C ASP A 28 16.91 -14.92 -9.42
N GLU A 29 16.38 -15.61 -10.43
CA GLU A 29 15.02 -16.17 -10.41
C GLU A 29 14.98 -17.57 -9.76
N SER A 30 16.03 -17.97 -9.03
CA SER A 30 16.10 -19.32 -8.48
C SER A 30 15.08 -19.53 -7.36
N GLU A 31 14.65 -20.79 -7.22
CA GLU A 31 13.73 -21.20 -6.15
C GLU A 31 14.32 -20.97 -4.75
N ARG A 32 15.65 -20.86 -4.64
CA ARG A 32 16.36 -20.50 -3.41
C ARG A 32 16.19 -19.02 -3.05
N ALA A 33 16.26 -18.11 -4.03
CA ALA A 33 16.03 -16.68 -3.79
C ALA A 33 14.62 -16.42 -3.25
N TRP A 34 13.62 -17.17 -3.74
CA TRP A 34 12.25 -17.13 -3.23
C TRP A 34 12.13 -17.68 -1.80
N GLN A 35 12.86 -18.73 -1.45
CA GLN A 35 12.86 -19.25 -0.07
C GLN A 35 13.51 -18.27 0.93
N GLU A 36 14.58 -17.58 0.54
CA GLU A 36 15.23 -16.57 1.38
C GLU A 36 14.30 -15.36 1.62
N PHE A 37 13.56 -14.92 0.61
CA PHE A 37 12.54 -13.88 0.75
C PHE A 37 11.43 -14.28 1.73
N MET A 38 10.92 -15.52 1.61
CA MET A 38 9.90 -16.05 2.53
C MET A 38 10.44 -16.14 3.96
N GLN A 39 11.71 -16.52 4.16
CA GLN A 39 12.34 -16.53 5.48
C GLN A 39 12.48 -15.12 6.09
N LEU A 40 12.84 -14.10 5.29
CA LEU A 40 12.92 -12.72 5.78
C LEU A 40 11.56 -12.18 6.23
N SER A 41 10.47 -12.55 5.56
CA SER A 41 9.12 -12.19 5.98
C SER A 41 8.66 -12.87 7.28
N SER A 42 9.37 -13.91 7.74
CA SER A 42 9.09 -14.61 9.00
C SER A 42 9.86 -14.05 10.20
N VAL A 43 10.72 -13.05 10.00
CA VAL A 43 11.40 -12.34 11.08
C VAL A 43 10.41 -11.36 11.72
N ALA A 44 9.88 -11.74 12.88
CA ALA A 44 9.17 -10.86 13.79
C ALA A 44 9.97 -9.55 13.98
N PRO A 45 9.30 -8.38 14.16
CA PRO A 45 10.02 -7.13 14.41
C PRO A 45 10.96 -7.31 15.60
N LEU A 46 12.23 -6.91 15.44
CA LEU A 46 13.27 -6.99 16.46
C LEU A 46 12.75 -6.45 17.80
N ALA A 47 12.38 -7.38 18.69
CA ALA A 47 12.57 -7.18 20.11
C ALA A 47 14.08 -7.10 20.32
N SER A 48 14.58 -5.89 20.55
CA SER A 48 15.90 -5.71 21.13
C SER A 48 15.78 -6.06 22.61
N ASP A 49 16.50 -7.09 23.07
CA ASP A 49 16.53 -7.51 24.48
C ASP A 49 17.84 -8.28 24.75
N PRO A 50 18.33 -8.46 26.00
CA PRO A 50 17.85 -7.99 27.32
C PRO A 50 19.04 -7.56 28.26
N PRO A 51 18.94 -7.40 29.62
CA PRO A 51 18.65 -8.52 30.55
C PRO A 51 17.82 -8.19 31.81
N ALA A 52 17.03 -9.20 32.22
CA ALA A 52 16.74 -9.60 33.60
C ALA A 52 16.06 -8.60 34.55
N GLY A 53 14.83 -8.97 34.94
CA GLY A 53 14.20 -8.53 36.18
C GLY A 53 13.14 -7.45 35.97
N GLU A 54 12.08 -7.56 36.76
CA GLU A 54 11.04 -6.54 37.01
C GLU A 54 9.85 -6.53 36.03
N GLU A 55 8.85 -7.31 36.45
CA GLU A 55 7.41 -7.00 36.45
C GLU A 55 6.93 -5.93 35.46
N GLN A 56 6.21 -6.39 34.43
CA GLN A 56 5.35 -5.54 33.62
C GLN A 56 4.21 -4.96 34.48
N PRO A 57 4.07 -3.64 34.65
CA PRO A 57 2.81 -3.08 35.08
C PRO A 57 1.88 -2.98 33.86
N ALA A 58 0.66 -3.45 34.05
CA ALA A 58 -0.45 -3.24 33.13
C ALA A 58 -0.67 -1.74 32.87
N GLY A 59 -0.93 -1.38 31.62
CA GLY A 59 -1.57 -0.12 31.26
C GLY A 59 -0.63 1.01 30.84
N ALA A 60 -0.01 0.87 29.67
CA ALA A 60 0.38 2.02 28.87
C ALA A 60 -0.24 1.84 27.48
N ALA A 61 -1.32 2.58 27.23
CA ALA A 61 -1.91 2.71 25.91
C ALA A 61 -0.83 3.20 24.95
N VAL A 62 -0.37 2.32 24.07
CA VAL A 62 0.54 2.69 22.99
C VAL A 62 -0.19 3.76 22.16
N PRO A 63 0.37 4.97 21.97
CA PRO A 63 -0.17 5.88 20.99
C PRO A 63 -0.08 5.16 19.65
N GLN A 64 -1.22 4.68 19.15
CA GLN A 64 -1.29 4.13 17.81
C GLN A 64 -0.88 5.28 16.89
N HIS A 65 0.35 5.23 16.38
CA HIS A 65 0.75 6.04 15.25
C HIS A 65 -0.29 5.72 14.19
N ARG A 66 -1.24 6.63 13.97
CA ARG A 66 -2.21 6.49 12.90
C ARG A 66 -1.40 6.63 11.63
N VAL A 67 -0.89 5.50 11.15
CA VAL A 67 -0.18 5.43 9.88
C VAL A 67 -1.20 5.90 8.86
N GLU A 68 -0.94 7.06 8.26
CA GLU A 68 -1.78 7.56 7.19
C GLU A 68 -1.85 6.45 6.13
N PRO A 69 -3.06 6.02 5.74
CA PRO A 69 -3.21 4.85 4.90
C PRO A 69 -2.56 5.11 3.54
N SER A 70 -1.76 4.17 3.06
CA SER A 70 -1.17 4.29 1.73
C SER A 70 -2.22 4.09 0.65
N VAL A 71 -1.90 4.52 -0.57
CA VAL A 71 -2.75 4.24 -1.74
C VAL A 71 -2.88 2.72 -1.90
N GLU A 72 -1.79 1.96 -1.82
CA GLU A 72 -1.89 0.49 -1.96
C GLU A 72 -2.76 -0.14 -0.88
N GLN A 73 -2.68 0.34 0.36
CA GLN A 73 -3.52 -0.17 1.46
C GLN A 73 -5.01 0.09 1.19
N THR A 74 -5.34 1.30 0.76
CA THR A 74 -6.73 1.67 0.41
C THR A 74 -7.24 0.88 -0.79
N LEU A 75 -6.38 0.66 -1.79
CA LEU A 75 -6.72 -0.17 -2.94
C LEU A 75 -6.88 -1.65 -2.55
N ALA A 76 -6.05 -2.19 -1.65
CA ALA A 76 -6.18 -3.55 -1.15
C ALA A 76 -7.52 -3.76 -0.43
N LEU A 77 -7.97 -2.76 0.34
CA LEU A 77 -9.28 -2.78 1.00
C LEU A 77 -10.43 -2.86 -0.03
N VAL A 78 -10.37 -2.06 -1.10
CA VAL A 78 -11.38 -2.08 -2.16
C VAL A 78 -11.35 -3.38 -2.97
N ARG A 79 -10.21 -4.05 -3.07
CA ARG A 79 -10.08 -5.31 -3.83
C ARG A 79 -10.41 -6.55 -3.00
N ARG A 80 -10.54 -6.41 -1.67
CA ARG A 80 -10.86 -7.53 -0.78
C ARG A 80 -12.21 -8.13 -1.18
N ASP A 81 -12.37 -9.44 -0.98
CA ASP A 81 -13.65 -10.13 -1.16
C ASP A 81 -14.28 -9.94 -2.56
N ASN A 82 -13.42 -9.74 -3.58
CA ASN A 82 -13.80 -9.51 -4.98
C ASN A 82 -14.74 -8.30 -5.18
N ARG A 83 -14.62 -7.30 -4.30
CA ARG A 83 -15.33 -6.02 -4.39
C ARG A 83 -14.85 -5.25 -5.64
N ALA A 84 -15.82 -4.72 -6.39
CA ALA A 84 -15.60 -3.90 -7.57
C ALA A 84 -15.65 -2.41 -7.22
N CYS A 85 -16.69 -2.00 -6.49
CA CYS A 85 -17.03 -0.61 -6.24
C CYS A 85 -18.09 -0.50 -5.13
N PRO A 86 -18.14 0.58 -4.34
CA PRO A 86 -19.31 0.89 -3.52
C PRO A 86 -20.60 0.99 -4.36
N LYS A 87 -21.75 0.66 -3.78
CA LYS A 87 -23.07 0.86 -4.40
C LYS A 87 -23.28 2.33 -4.76
N ALA A 88 -24.15 2.58 -5.74
CA ALA A 88 -24.39 3.92 -6.29
C ALA A 88 -24.64 5.00 -5.21
N HIS A 89 -25.42 4.71 -4.17
CA HIS A 89 -25.68 5.67 -3.09
C HIS A 89 -24.41 6.02 -2.29
N ARG A 90 -23.60 5.01 -1.94
CA ARG A 90 -22.33 5.19 -1.22
C ARG A 90 -21.26 5.84 -2.09
N TRP A 91 -21.28 5.56 -3.38
CA TRP A 91 -20.43 6.22 -4.37
C TRP A 91 -20.66 7.73 -4.43
N GLN A 92 -21.93 8.18 -4.35
CA GLN A 92 -22.25 9.61 -4.25
C GLN A 92 -21.70 10.23 -2.97
N GLN A 93 -21.85 9.55 -1.83
CA GLN A 93 -21.32 10.01 -0.54
C GLN A 93 -19.79 10.14 -0.53
N LEU A 94 -19.09 9.16 -1.13
CA LEU A 94 -17.65 9.22 -1.31
C LEU A 94 -17.25 10.45 -2.13
N HIS A 95 -17.97 10.73 -3.21
CA HIS A 95 -17.69 11.90 -4.01
C HIS A 95 -17.97 13.22 -3.28
N GLU A 96 -19.06 13.32 -2.51
CA GLU A 96 -19.35 14.49 -1.70
C GLU A 96 -18.21 14.74 -0.69
N LEU A 97 -17.67 13.68 -0.09
CA LEU A 97 -16.51 13.75 0.79
C LEU A 97 -15.29 14.32 0.04
N LEU A 98 -15.01 13.83 -1.17
CA LEU A 98 -13.90 14.32 -2.00
C LEU A 98 -14.09 15.78 -2.44
N THR A 99 -15.32 16.15 -2.84
CA THR A 99 -15.66 17.52 -3.27
C THR A 99 -15.48 18.52 -2.13
N ARG A 100 -15.74 18.09 -0.89
CA ARG A 100 -15.49 18.92 0.31
C ARG A 100 -14.00 19.07 0.60
N ALA A 101 -13.18 18.11 0.20
CA ALA A 101 -11.73 18.14 0.36
C ALA A 101 -11.03 18.93 -0.77
N GLY A 102 -11.64 19.07 -1.95
CA GLY A 102 -11.09 19.84 -3.06
C GLY A 102 -12.08 20.06 -4.22
N LEU A 103 -11.87 21.13 -4.98
CA LEU A 103 -12.83 21.69 -5.95
C LEU A 103 -13.06 20.85 -7.22
N GLU A 104 -12.17 19.90 -7.55
CA GLU A 104 -12.25 19.07 -8.76
C GLU A 104 -12.01 17.58 -8.45
N ALA A 105 -12.78 17.05 -7.51
CA ALA A 105 -12.84 15.59 -7.35
C ALA A 105 -13.29 14.97 -8.68
N PRO A 106 -12.67 13.87 -9.14
CA PRO A 106 -13.10 13.19 -10.34
C PRO A 106 -14.49 12.59 -10.09
N PHE A 107 -15.52 13.32 -10.53
CA PHE A 107 -16.88 12.84 -10.48
C PHE A 107 -17.23 12.07 -11.76
N PRO A 108 -17.61 10.79 -11.67
CA PRO A 108 -17.70 10.00 -12.86
C PRO A 108 -19.09 9.42 -13.07
N VAL A 109 -19.52 9.47 -14.33
CA VAL A 109 -20.64 8.69 -14.88
C VAL A 109 -22.00 9.10 -14.29
N ARG A 110 -22.86 9.74 -15.10
CA ARG A 110 -24.22 10.10 -14.67
C ARG A 110 -24.94 8.85 -14.14
N ALA A 111 -25.85 8.98 -13.17
CA ALA A 111 -26.55 7.84 -12.58
C ALA A 111 -27.18 6.88 -13.62
N GLN A 112 -27.63 7.44 -14.75
CA GLN A 112 -28.14 6.71 -15.92
C GLN A 112 -27.07 5.84 -16.63
N ASP A 113 -25.82 6.30 -16.65
CA ASP A 113 -24.69 5.60 -17.25
C ASP A 113 -24.07 4.59 -16.25
N TRP A 114 -24.29 4.76 -14.94
CA TRP A 114 -23.81 3.83 -13.89
C TRP A 114 -24.36 2.41 -14.07
N LYS A 115 -25.64 2.28 -14.40
CA LYS A 115 -26.30 0.98 -14.67
C LYS A 115 -25.75 0.29 -15.91
N ARG A 116 -25.23 1.06 -16.87
CA ARG A 116 -24.68 0.56 -18.15
C ARG A 116 -23.17 0.34 -18.08
N THR A 117 -22.53 0.78 -17.01
CA THR A 117 -21.09 0.71 -16.81
C THR A 117 -20.73 -0.67 -16.27
N SER A 118 -19.81 -1.35 -16.95
CA SER A 118 -19.31 -2.66 -16.50
C SER A 118 -18.64 -2.56 -15.13
N ALA A 119 -18.66 -3.64 -14.35
CA ALA A 119 -18.00 -3.70 -13.04
C ALA A 119 -16.50 -3.33 -13.13
N LEU A 120 -15.84 -3.69 -14.23
CA LEU A 120 -14.45 -3.31 -14.49
C LEU A 120 -14.27 -1.79 -14.63
N ARG A 121 -15.17 -1.12 -15.35
CA ARG A 121 -15.11 0.35 -15.49
C ARG A 121 -15.45 1.05 -14.18
N LYS A 122 -16.43 0.56 -13.42
CA LYS A 122 -16.71 1.07 -12.05
C LYS A 122 -15.48 0.98 -11.15
N ARG A 123 -14.79 -0.17 -11.20
CA ARG A 123 -13.56 -0.40 -10.46
C ARG A 123 -12.51 0.65 -10.80
N LEU A 124 -12.22 0.88 -12.09
CA LEU A 124 -11.25 1.91 -12.52
C LEU A 124 -11.57 3.30 -11.95
N LEU A 125 -12.85 3.69 -11.89
CA LEU A 125 -13.25 4.98 -11.31
C LEU A 125 -12.92 5.07 -9.82
N VAL A 126 -13.07 3.97 -9.07
CA VAL A 126 -12.66 3.88 -7.67
C VAL A 126 -11.14 4.07 -7.53
N PHE A 127 -10.34 3.46 -8.42
CA PHE A 127 -8.89 3.67 -8.45
C PHE A 127 -8.53 5.14 -8.72
N GLU A 128 -9.17 5.78 -9.70
CA GLU A 128 -8.96 7.19 -10.03
C GLU A 128 -9.29 8.11 -8.84
N GLN A 129 -10.40 7.86 -8.14
CA GLN A 129 -10.79 8.63 -6.96
C GLN A 129 -9.81 8.47 -5.79
N ILE A 130 -9.31 7.26 -5.55
CA ILE A 130 -8.34 7.00 -4.48
C ILE A 130 -7.00 7.68 -4.80
N GLN A 131 -6.54 7.61 -6.06
CA GLN A 131 -5.33 8.31 -6.48
C GLN A 131 -5.48 9.83 -6.36
N TRP A 132 -6.63 10.38 -6.75
CA TRP A 132 -6.90 11.81 -6.56
C TRP A 132 -6.91 12.19 -5.07
N ALA A 133 -7.54 11.38 -4.23
CA ALA A 133 -7.60 11.61 -2.78
C ALA A 133 -6.19 11.65 -2.16
N ALA A 134 -5.26 10.84 -2.65
CA ALA A 134 -3.87 10.87 -2.24
C ALA A 134 -3.19 12.20 -2.59
N GLY A 135 -3.39 12.70 -3.82
CA GLY A 135 -2.86 14.01 -4.23
C GLY A 135 -3.50 15.19 -3.51
N ALA A 136 -4.77 15.07 -3.13
CA ALA A 136 -5.52 16.09 -2.39
C ALA A 136 -5.31 16.04 -0.85
N GLY A 137 -4.58 15.05 -0.33
CA GLY A 137 -4.45 14.84 1.12
C GLY A 137 -5.73 14.37 1.82
N ALA A 138 -6.70 13.85 1.07
CA ALA A 138 -7.98 13.35 1.56
C ALA A 138 -8.02 11.82 1.73
N LEU A 139 -6.89 11.15 1.49
CA LEU A 139 -6.78 9.69 1.46
C LEU A 139 -7.20 9.02 2.79
N GLY A 140 -6.82 9.61 3.93
CA GLY A 140 -7.24 9.12 5.24
C GLY A 140 -8.76 9.08 5.41
N ALA A 141 -9.44 10.16 5.03
CA ALA A 141 -10.90 10.24 5.11
C ALA A 141 -11.60 9.26 4.15
N VAL A 142 -11.03 9.07 2.95
CA VAL A 142 -11.54 8.08 1.99
C VAL A 142 -11.35 6.66 2.49
N HIS A 143 -10.17 6.35 3.01
CA HIS A 143 -9.87 5.03 3.57
C HIS A 143 -10.80 4.72 4.74
N ASP A 144 -10.97 5.65 5.68
CA ASP A 144 -11.89 5.49 6.82
C ASP A 144 -13.33 5.28 6.34
N PHE A 145 -13.77 6.06 5.34
CA PHE A 145 -15.10 5.89 4.75
C PHE A 145 -15.29 4.50 4.14
N LEU A 146 -14.34 4.04 3.33
CA LEU A 146 -14.40 2.72 2.69
C LEU A 146 -14.30 1.59 3.72
N ALA A 147 -13.46 1.73 4.75
CA ALA A 147 -13.33 0.75 5.82
C ALA A 147 -14.61 0.62 6.67
N ALA A 148 -15.39 1.70 6.79
CA ALA A 148 -16.66 1.71 7.50
C ALA A 148 -17.84 1.15 6.69
N LEU A 149 -17.68 0.89 5.38
CA LEU A 149 -18.77 0.37 4.56
C LEU A 149 -19.02 -1.13 4.84
N PRO A 150 -20.27 -1.51 5.18
CA PRO A 150 -20.63 -2.92 5.34
C PRO A 150 -20.59 -3.64 3.98
N GLU A 151 -20.38 -4.96 3.97
CA GLU A 151 -20.28 -5.75 2.74
C GLU A 151 -21.49 -5.56 1.81
N GLU A 152 -22.68 -5.43 2.39
CA GLU A 152 -23.93 -5.20 1.66
C GLU A 152 -23.93 -3.91 0.83
N ASP A 153 -23.06 -2.95 1.15
CA ASP A 153 -22.93 -1.69 0.45
C ASP A 153 -21.87 -1.72 -0.66
N TRP A 154 -21.25 -2.87 -0.89
CA TRP A 154 -20.33 -3.12 -2.00
C TRP A 154 -21.03 -3.82 -3.16
N GLU A 155 -20.61 -3.48 -4.37
CA GLU A 155 -20.83 -4.30 -5.55
C GLU A 155 -19.63 -5.19 -5.77
N HIS A 156 -19.88 -6.48 -6.04
CA HIS A 156 -18.86 -7.48 -6.33
C HIS A 156 -18.71 -7.70 -7.84
N MET A 157 -17.55 -8.21 -8.26
CA MET A 157 -17.37 -8.74 -9.61
C MET A 157 -18.00 -10.14 -9.68
N GLY A 158 -19.30 -10.23 -9.96
CA GLY A 158 -20.04 -11.49 -10.11
C GLY A 158 -21.39 -11.31 -10.78
#